data_AF-A0A848DQV2-F1
#
_entry.id   AF-A0A848DQV2-F1
#
_cell.length_a   1.000
_cell.length_b   1.000
_cell.length_c   1.000
_cell.angle_alpha   90.00
_cell.angle_beta   90.00
_cell.angle_gamma   90.00
#
_symmetry.space_group_name_H-M   'P 1'
#
loop_
_entity.id
_entity.type
_entity.pdbx_description
1 polymer ?
#
loop_
_entity_poly.entity_id
_entity_poly.type
_entity_poly.pdbx_seq_one_letter_code
_entity_poly.pdbx_strand_id
1 'polypeptide(L)'
;MRGLPRLHRRLRTLDGALGRRPHRFAGGPPPPRPPRYGPAKVAHEWREWGKAAVAWVIAAGVMVVMSWVAGAGIPAPLDWSGDPLWSWAARIGGIVGIWLVTWPVWTTLAPPRAPEADRVRA
;
A
#
# COMPACT_ATOMS: atom_id res chain seq x y z
N MET A 1 35.90 36.43 -46.32
CA MET A 1 36.09 35.16 -45.58
C MET A 1 35.40 35.30 -44.23
N ARG A 2 34.12 34.91 -44.14
CA ARG A 2 33.28 34.99 -42.93
C ARG A 2 32.93 33.56 -42.50
N GLY A 3 33.14 33.26 -41.22
CA GLY A 3 32.94 31.95 -40.63
C GLY A 3 31.46 31.55 -40.56
N LEU A 4 31.22 30.26 -40.77
CA LEU A 4 29.91 29.64 -40.56
C LEU A 4 29.89 28.98 -39.16
N PRO A 5 28.99 29.41 -38.26
CA PRO A 5 28.90 28.85 -36.92
C PRO A 5 28.18 27.49 -36.93
N ARG A 6 28.95 26.47 -36.54
CA ARG A 6 28.57 25.27 -35.79
C ARG A 6 27.10 25.20 -35.30
N LEU A 7 26.21 24.62 -36.11
CA LEU A 7 24.86 24.20 -35.72
C LEU A 7 24.89 22.72 -35.28
N HIS A 8 25.30 22.44 -34.04
CA HIS A 8 25.22 21.09 -33.45
C HIS A 8 24.54 21.06 -32.07
N ARG A 9 23.63 22.01 -31.82
CA ARG A 9 22.85 22.05 -30.58
C ARG A 9 21.36 21.98 -30.89
N ARG A 10 20.87 20.82 -31.37
CA ARG A 10 19.42 20.64 -31.55
C ARG A 10 18.92 19.20 -31.50
N LEU A 11 19.37 18.38 -30.55
CA LEU A 11 18.71 17.11 -30.24
C LEU A 11 18.70 16.86 -28.72
N ARG A 12 18.10 17.77 -27.96
CA ARG A 12 17.80 17.59 -26.52
C ARG A 12 16.30 17.60 -26.25
N THR A 13 15.50 17.04 -27.16
CA THR A 13 14.04 17.11 -27.03
C THR A 13 13.32 15.80 -27.36
N LEU A 14 14.02 14.68 -27.49
CA LEU A 14 13.36 13.39 -27.76
C LEU A 14 13.25 12.46 -26.54
N ASP A 15 13.79 12.82 -25.37
CA ASP A 15 13.66 12.00 -24.15
C ASP A 15 12.35 12.26 -23.36
N GLY A 16 11.49 13.16 -23.84
CA GLY A 16 10.23 13.52 -23.16
C GLY A 16 9.01 12.69 -23.53
N ALA A 17 9.08 11.85 -24.58
CA ALA A 17 7.88 11.31 -25.22
C ALA A 17 7.33 9.99 -24.64
N LEU A 18 8.04 9.33 -23.72
CA LEU A 18 7.55 8.09 -23.10
C LEU A 18 7.14 8.29 -21.64
N GLY A 19 6.34 9.34 -21.41
CA GLY A 19 5.53 9.45 -20.20
C GLY A 19 4.44 8.37 -20.24
N ARG A 20 4.71 7.21 -19.65
CA ARG A 20 3.68 6.21 -19.34
C ARG A 20 2.56 6.94 -18.59
N ARG A 21 1.40 7.13 -19.23
CA ARG A 21 0.16 7.54 -18.57
C ARG A 21 -0.56 6.27 -18.11
N PRO A 22 -0.57 5.91 -16.82
CA PRO A 22 -1.56 5.00 -16.30
C PRO A 22 -2.85 5.80 -16.18
N HIS A 23 -3.70 5.63 -17.19
CA HIS A 23 -5.17 5.61 -17.11
C HIS A 23 -5.79 6.74 -16.25
N ARG A 24 -5.81 7.96 -16.80
CA ARG A 24 -6.60 9.10 -16.27
C ARG A 24 -8.04 8.99 -16.78
N PHE A 25 -8.91 8.32 -16.04
CA PHE A 25 -10.33 8.22 -16.40
C PHE A 25 -11.21 9.37 -15.91
N ALA A 26 -10.70 10.39 -15.20
CA ALA A 26 -11.59 11.43 -14.67
C ALA A 26 -10.98 12.81 -14.43
N GLY A 27 -9.91 13.21 -15.13
CA GLY A 27 -9.40 14.60 -15.11
C GLY A 27 -9.10 15.22 -13.72
N GLY A 28 -9.17 14.42 -12.65
CA GLY A 28 -9.24 14.92 -11.29
C GLY A 28 -7.91 15.52 -10.87
N PRO A 29 -7.94 16.49 -9.94
CA PRO A 29 -6.72 17.00 -9.34
C PRO A 29 -5.90 15.82 -8.79
N PRO A 30 -4.56 15.86 -8.94
CA PRO A 30 -3.71 14.76 -8.50
C PRO A 30 -3.99 14.45 -7.02
N PRO A 31 -4.12 13.18 -6.63
CA PRO A 31 -4.40 12.83 -5.24
C PRO A 31 -3.31 13.43 -4.33
N PRO A 32 -3.69 13.97 -3.16
CA PRO A 32 -2.72 14.53 -2.23
C PRO A 32 -1.60 13.53 -1.98
N ARG A 33 -0.35 13.97 -2.16
CA ARG A 33 0.80 13.09 -1.95
C ARG A 33 0.76 12.60 -0.50
N PRO A 34 0.89 11.29 -0.25
CA PRO A 34 0.87 10.77 1.11
C PRO A 34 1.98 11.45 1.94
N PRO A 35 1.73 11.78 3.22
CA PRO A 35 2.71 12.42 4.08
C PRO A 35 4.00 11.61 4.09
N ARG A 36 5.12 12.21 3.67
CA ARG A 36 6.39 11.48 3.51
C ARG A 36 7.10 11.20 4.84
N TYR A 37 6.82 11.99 5.88
CA TYR A 37 7.52 11.94 7.16
C TYR A 37 6.57 12.20 8.34
N GLY A 38 6.99 11.75 9.53
CA GLY A 38 6.34 12.09 10.80
C GLY A 38 5.03 11.34 11.12
N PRO A 39 4.32 11.77 12.17
CA PRO A 39 3.16 11.05 12.73
C PRO A 39 1.97 10.94 11.76
N ALA A 40 1.85 11.86 10.81
CA ALA A 40 0.82 11.81 9.77
C ALA A 40 1.01 10.63 8.80
N LYS A 41 2.26 10.19 8.57
CA LYS A 41 2.57 9.00 7.77
C LYS A 41 2.14 7.73 8.50
N VAL A 42 2.47 7.65 9.80
CA VAL A 42 2.07 6.53 10.67
C VAL A 42 0.53 6.39 10.66
N ALA A 43 -0.21 7.47 10.89
CA ALA A 43 -1.67 7.43 10.86
C ALA A 43 -2.25 7.00 9.50
N HIS A 44 -1.61 7.41 8.40
CA HIS A 44 -2.00 6.99 7.05
C HIS A 44 -1.81 5.48 6.84
N GLU A 45 -0.68 4.93 7.29
CA GLU A 45 -0.38 3.50 7.16
C GLU A 45 -1.26 2.63 8.07
N TRP A 46 -1.55 3.10 9.29
CA TRP A 46 -2.52 2.45 10.17
C TRP A 46 -3.94 2.43 9.57
N ARG A 47 -4.32 3.48 8.85
CA ARG A 47 -5.60 3.53 8.12
C ARG A 47 -5.64 2.56 6.95
N GLU A 48 -4.56 2.46 6.17
CA GLU A 48 -4.43 1.49 5.07
C GLU A 48 -4.55 0.06 5.59
N TRP A 49 -3.80 -0.26 6.64
CA TRP A 49 -3.86 -1.57 7.28
C TRP A 49 -5.23 -1.86 7.89
N GLY A 50 -5.82 -0.89 8.59
CA GLY A 50 -7.14 -1.03 9.22
C GLY A 50 -8.24 -1.38 8.23
N LYS A 51 -8.21 -0.86 6.99
CA LYS A 51 -9.17 -1.24 5.94
C LYS A 51 -9.08 -2.74 5.60
N ALA A 52 -7.87 -3.27 5.46
CA ALA A 52 -7.69 -4.69 5.16
C ALA A 52 -8.09 -5.58 6.34
N ALA A 53 -7.76 -5.16 7.57
CA ALA A 53 -8.17 -5.87 8.78
C ALA A 53 -9.70 -5.92 8.90
N VAL A 54 -10.39 -4.80 8.68
CA VAL A 54 -11.87 -4.76 8.68
C VAL A 54 -12.44 -5.64 7.57
N ALA A 55 -11.90 -5.58 6.35
CA ALA A 55 -12.35 -6.44 5.25
C ALA A 55 -12.18 -7.93 5.58
N TRP A 56 -11.06 -8.31 6.20
CA TRP A 56 -10.81 -9.67 6.65
C TRP A 56 -11.79 -10.11 7.76
N VAL A 57 -12.06 -9.25 8.75
CA VAL A 57 -13.04 -9.53 9.81
C VAL A 57 -14.44 -9.73 9.23
N ILE A 58 -14.84 -8.91 8.26
CA ILE A 58 -16.13 -9.08 7.57
C ILE A 58 -16.19 -10.43 6.86
N ALA A 59 -15.15 -10.80 6.11
CA ALA A 59 -15.08 -12.08 5.42
C ALA A 59 -15.14 -13.27 6.40
N ALA A 60 -14.39 -13.21 7.51
CA ALA A 60 -14.42 -14.22 8.56
C ALA A 60 -15.81 -14.30 9.22
N GLY A 61 -16.46 -13.16 9.45
CA GLY A 61 -17.84 -13.11 9.97
C GLY A 61 -18.85 -13.78 9.04
N VAL A 62 -18.72 -13.60 7.73
CA VAL A 62 -19.57 -14.32 6.75
C VAL A 62 -19.34 -15.83 6.83
N MET A 63 -18.08 -16.27 6.93
CA MET A 63 -17.76 -17.70 7.08
C MET A 63 -18.33 -18.30 8.38
N VAL A 64 -18.28 -17.55 9.49
CA VAL A 64 -18.90 -17.92 10.76
C VAL A 64 -20.41 -18.12 10.57
N VAL A 65 -21.10 -17.16 9.94
CA VAL A 65 -22.55 -17.24 9.71
C VAL A 65 -22.89 -18.45 8.83
N MET A 66 -22.13 -18.68 7.75
CA MET A 66 -22.35 -19.84 6.87
C MET A 66 -22.17 -21.16 7.63
N SER A 67 -21.12 -21.27 8.46
CA SER A 67 -20.85 -22.47 9.25
C SER A 67 -21.92 -22.72 10.30
N TRP A 68 -22.45 -21.65 10.90
CA TRP A 68 -23.55 -21.71 11.87
C TRP A 68 -24.86 -22.16 11.22
N VAL A 69 -25.22 -21.58 10.07
CA VAL A 69 -26.41 -21.98 9.31
C VAL A 69 -26.31 -23.42 8.81
N ALA A 70 -25.11 -23.87 8.42
CA ALA A 70 -24.87 -25.25 8.00
C ALA A 70 -24.85 -26.27 9.15
N GLY A 71 -24.86 -25.82 10.42
CA GLY A 71 -24.72 -26.71 11.58
C GLY A 71 -23.36 -27.39 11.69
N ALA A 72 -22.34 -26.90 10.97
CA ALA A 72 -21.01 -27.51 10.89
C ALA A 72 -20.12 -27.22 12.11
N GLY A 73 -20.55 -26.29 12.97
CA GLY A 73 -19.74 -25.79 14.08
C GLY A 73 -18.59 -24.88 13.62
N ILE A 74 -17.87 -24.30 14.58
CA ILE A 74 -16.70 -23.45 14.32
C ILE A 74 -15.51 -24.14 15.00
N PRO A 75 -14.52 -24.65 14.23
CA PRO A 75 -13.34 -25.25 14.81
C PRO A 75 -12.51 -24.21 15.57
N ALA A 76 -11.70 -24.67 16.53
CA ALA A 76 -10.80 -23.78 17.26
C ALA A 76 -9.77 -23.15 16.29
N PRO A 77 -9.35 -21.88 16.51
CA PRO A 77 -8.42 -21.19 15.62
C PRO A 77 -7.10 -21.93 15.35
N LEU A 78 -6.64 -22.72 16.32
CA LEU A 78 -5.43 -23.54 16.19
C LEU A 78 -5.58 -24.67 15.14
N ASP A 79 -6.81 -25.15 14.93
CA ASP A 79 -7.13 -26.25 14.02
C ASP A 79 -7.54 -25.78 12.62
N TRP A 80 -7.71 -24.47 12.42
CA TRP A 80 -8.18 -23.90 11.15
C TRP A 80 -7.31 -24.30 9.95
N SER A 81 -6.01 -24.50 10.16
CA SER A 81 -5.10 -24.91 9.08
C SER A 81 -5.40 -26.29 8.49
N GLY A 82 -6.03 -27.19 9.25
CA GLY A 82 -6.42 -28.53 8.83
C GLY A 82 -7.80 -28.61 8.18
N ASP A 83 -8.63 -27.57 8.32
CA ASP A 83 -9.98 -27.53 7.75
C ASP A 83 -9.99 -26.83 6.38
N PRO A 84 -10.57 -27.43 5.32
CA PRO A 84 -10.60 -26.84 3.99
C PRO A 84 -11.23 -25.44 3.91
N LEU A 85 -12.26 -25.17 4.72
CA LEU A 85 -12.95 -23.88 4.76
C LEU A 85 -12.13 -22.86 5.57
N TRP A 86 -11.73 -23.23 6.78
CA TRP A 86 -11.09 -22.31 7.71
C TRP A 86 -9.61 -22.04 7.42
N SER A 87 -8.95 -22.91 6.64
CA SER A 87 -7.55 -22.72 6.26
C SER A 87 -7.32 -21.43 5.47
N TRP A 88 -8.30 -20.99 4.69
CA TRP A 88 -8.24 -19.70 3.99
C TRP A 88 -8.35 -18.51 4.95
N ALA A 89 -9.24 -18.58 5.94
CA ALA A 89 -9.33 -17.55 6.99
C ALA A 89 -8.01 -17.44 7.75
N ALA A 90 -7.39 -18.57 8.11
CA ALA A 90 -6.09 -18.63 8.76
C ALA A 90 -4.96 -18.06 7.89
N ARG A 91 -4.90 -18.40 6.59
CA ARG A 91 -3.89 -17.88 5.65
C ARG A 91 -3.96 -16.37 5.51
N ILE A 92 -5.14 -15.82 5.25
CA ILE A 92 -5.30 -14.37 5.10
C ILE A 92 -5.07 -13.67 6.44
N GLY A 93 -5.52 -14.25 7.56
CA GLY A 93 -5.24 -13.73 8.90
C GLY A 93 -3.73 -13.65 9.17
N GLY A 94 -3.00 -14.70 8.79
CA GLY A 94 -1.54 -14.72 8.84
C GLY A 94 -0.89 -13.64 7.98
N ILE A 95 -1.36 -13.44 6.75
CA ILE A 95 -0.85 -12.37 5.86
C ILE A 95 -1.14 -10.97 6.46
N VAL A 96 -2.35 -10.72 6.95
CA VAL A 96 -2.73 -9.44 7.59
C VAL A 96 -1.90 -9.20 8.85
N GLY A 97 -1.62 -10.26 9.63
CA GLY A 97 -0.76 -10.20 10.81
C GLY A 97 0.71 -9.95 10.47
N ILE A 98 1.27 -10.63 9.47
CA ILE A 98 2.64 -10.37 8.99
C ILE A 98 2.76 -8.95 8.44
N TRP A 99 1.75 -8.48 7.71
CA TRP A 99 1.72 -7.13 7.16
C TRP A 99 1.61 -6.07 8.25
N LEU A 100 0.85 -6.33 9.33
CA LEU A 100 0.80 -5.48 10.52
C LEU A 100 2.21 -5.26 11.09
N VAL A 101 2.97 -6.35 11.24
CA VAL A 101 4.32 -6.31 11.83
C VAL A 101 5.30 -5.62 10.89
N THR A 102 5.29 -5.99 9.61
CA THR A 102 6.24 -5.48 8.62
C THR A 102 6.05 -4.00 8.33
N TRP A 103 4.84 -3.47 8.50
CA TRP A 103 4.50 -2.11 8.08
C TRP A 103 4.11 -1.20 9.26
N PRO A 104 2.86 -1.16 9.78
CA PRO A 104 2.49 -0.28 10.89
C PRO A 104 3.40 -0.36 12.11
N VAL A 105 3.81 -1.57 12.52
CA VAL A 105 4.68 -1.75 13.70
C VAL A 105 6.11 -1.32 13.40
N TRP A 106 6.61 -1.59 12.20
CA TRP A 106 7.94 -1.12 11.82
C TRP A 106 8.00 0.41 11.70
N THR A 107 6.97 1.05 11.14
CA THR A 107 6.96 2.50 10.94
C THR A 107 6.69 3.30 12.21
N THR A 108 6.04 2.71 13.21
CA THR A 108 5.99 3.29 14.57
C THR A 108 7.34 3.18 15.27
N LEU A 109 8.05 2.06 15.12
CA LEU A 109 9.35 1.84 15.77
C LEU A 109 10.51 2.60 15.10
N ALA A 110 10.46 2.78 13.77
CA ALA A 110 11.44 3.52 13.00
C ALA A 110 10.76 4.64 12.17
N PRO A 111 10.37 5.76 12.82
CA PRO A 111 9.73 6.86 12.12
C PRO A 111 10.65 7.39 11.01
N PRO A 112 10.21 7.44 9.75
CA PRO A 112 11.00 7.98 8.66
C PRO A 112 11.34 9.45 8.93
N ARG A 113 12.63 9.74 9.14
CA ARG A 113 13.14 11.10 9.35
C ARG A 113 13.32 11.78 8.00
N ALA A 114 13.00 13.07 7.93
CA ALA A 114 13.25 13.87 6.74
C ALA A 114 14.77 13.92 6.46
N PRO A 115 15.22 13.68 5.21
CA PRO A 115 16.61 13.89 4.81
C PRO A 115 17.05 15.32 5.16
N GLU A 116 18.28 15.47 5.67
CA GLU A 116 18.87 16.76 6.08
C GLU A 116 18.72 17.85 5.00
N ALA A 117 18.73 17.47 3.73
CA ALA A 117 18.59 18.35 2.57
C ALA A 117 17.25 19.13 2.49
N ASP A 118 16.17 18.61 3.07
CA ASP A 118 14.88 19.31 3.14
C ASP A 118 14.78 20.24 4.35
N ARG A 119 15.58 20.01 5.40
CA ARG A 119 15.60 20.80 6.65
C ARG A 119 16.36 22.11 6.50
N VAL A 120 17.32 22.16 5.57
CA VAL A 120 18.18 23.33 5.29
C VAL A 120 17.56 24.27 4.24
N ARG A 121 16.49 23.84 3.55
CA ARG A 121 15.80 24.62 2.51
C ARG A 121 14.49 25.30 2.98
N ALA A 122 14.10 25.09 4.24
CA ALA A 122 12.95 25.71 4.88
C ALA A 122 13.42 26.86 5.78
#